data_AF-A0A2V4NXH5-F1
#
_entry.id   AF-A0A2V4NXH5-F1
#
_cell.length_a   1.000
_cell.length_b   1.000
_cell.length_c   1.000
_cell.angle_alpha   90.00
_cell.angle_beta   90.00
_cell.angle_gamma   90.00
#
_symmetry.space_group_name_H-M   'P 1'
#
loop_
_entity.id
_entity.type
_entity.pdbx_description
1 polymer ?
#
loop_
_entity_poly.entity_id
_entity_poly.type
_entity_poly.pdbx_seq_one_letter_code
_entity_poly.pdbx_strand_id
1 'polypeptide(L)'
;MPAETPSPAAPRGARRWLPLLGAPLAAGPATTFLAAFLLSPGIPAAVALLGERRVLRPRQEFRALVYGDPLLALAAAAGVAQCRSVPPTAVRSWVRGPLAVAASAGWLGFGLWQWRAEVRSGRFNRAQALAPTKIYHQLGVYPLLGYLAGSAVLAGLTCPQPRHGRAGQALIAACVGSWAAANVVDRRHLKLGHPPYDWHRLRPADRPWPLESETLRCAATG
;
A
#
# COMPACT_ATOMS: atom_id res chain seq x y z
N MET A 1 49.79 18.63 -22.34
CA MET A 1 48.83 17.93 -21.48
C MET A 1 47.75 18.92 -21.08
N PRO A 2 46.51 18.83 -21.60
CA PRO A 2 45.45 19.74 -21.19
C PRO A 2 44.97 19.35 -19.79
N ALA A 3 44.87 20.35 -18.92
CA ALA A 3 44.40 20.22 -17.55
C ALA A 3 42.92 19.81 -17.51
N GLU A 4 42.60 18.73 -16.79
CA GLU A 4 41.23 18.36 -16.48
C GLU A 4 40.58 19.42 -15.60
N THR A 5 39.62 20.16 -16.16
CA THR A 5 38.70 20.97 -15.37
C THR A 5 37.84 20.06 -14.49
N PRO A 6 37.83 20.24 -13.15
CA PRO A 6 36.98 19.44 -12.27
C PRO A 6 35.51 19.73 -12.58
N SER A 7 34.78 18.67 -12.90
CA SER A 7 33.33 18.69 -13.12
C SER A 7 32.61 19.26 -11.89
N PRO A 8 31.64 20.18 -12.06
CA PRO A 8 30.98 20.81 -10.93
C PRO A 8 30.23 19.74 -10.13
N ALA A 9 30.66 19.54 -8.89
CA ALA A 9 29.97 18.68 -7.93
C ALA A 9 28.49 19.09 -7.87
N ALA A 10 27.60 18.14 -8.23
CA ALA A 10 26.16 18.35 -8.19
C ALA A 10 25.74 18.96 -6.84
N PRO A 11 24.83 19.95 -6.81
CA PRO A 11 24.53 20.70 -5.60
C PRO A 11 24.04 19.76 -4.51
N ARG A 12 24.78 19.73 -3.40
CA ARG A 12 24.46 18.93 -2.18
C ARG A 12 23.08 19.24 -1.60
N GLY A 13 22.42 20.32 -2.05
CA GLY A 13 21.07 20.72 -1.68
C GLY A 13 19.93 19.85 -2.26
N ALA A 14 20.19 19.07 -3.32
CA ALA A 14 19.18 18.17 -3.91
C ALA A 14 18.90 16.91 -3.07
N ARG A 15 19.57 16.73 -1.91
CA ARG A 15 19.49 15.49 -1.10
C ARG A 15 18.44 15.50 0.01
N ARG A 16 17.83 16.64 0.35
CA ARG A 16 16.84 16.70 1.42
C ARG A 16 15.42 16.73 0.85
N TRP A 17 14.99 15.57 0.37
CA TRP A 17 13.59 15.34 -0.02
C TRP A 17 12.78 15.02 1.24
N LEU A 18 12.09 16.03 1.78
CA LEU A 18 10.72 15.90 2.32
C LEU A 18 10.47 15.13 3.62
N PRO A 19 9.29 15.30 4.27
CA PRO A 19 8.97 14.61 5.52
C PRO A 19 9.24 13.10 5.39
N LEU A 20 9.43 12.44 6.54
CA LEU A 20 9.79 11.02 6.68
C LEU A 20 9.09 10.08 5.67
N LEU A 21 7.87 10.40 5.25
CA LEU A 21 7.08 9.68 4.24
C LEU A 21 7.77 9.54 2.86
N GLY A 22 8.59 10.50 2.43
CA GLY A 22 9.28 10.48 1.13
C GLY A 22 10.66 9.80 1.14
N ALA A 23 11.18 9.43 2.32
CA ALA A 23 12.53 8.88 2.46
C ALA A 23 12.77 7.61 1.61
N PRO A 24 11.82 6.65 1.51
CA PRO A 24 12.04 5.45 0.68
C PRO A 24 12.21 5.78 -0.81
N LEU A 25 11.45 6.76 -1.32
CA LEU A 25 11.53 7.21 -2.71
C LEU A 25 12.91 7.80 -3.04
N ALA A 26 13.47 8.56 -2.09
CA ALA A 26 14.79 9.18 -2.22
C ALA A 26 15.94 8.18 -2.09
N ALA A 27 15.75 7.11 -1.31
CA ALA A 27 16.75 6.06 -1.11
C ALA A 27 16.88 5.13 -2.34
N GLY A 28 15.83 5.04 -3.16
CA GLY A 28 15.87 4.37 -4.47
C GLY A 28 14.92 3.18 -4.58
N PRO A 29 15.01 2.45 -5.72
CA PRO A 29 14.02 1.42 -6.07
C PRO A 29 13.91 0.28 -5.06
N ALA A 30 15.04 -0.24 -4.57
CA ALA A 30 15.06 -1.35 -3.62
C ALA A 30 14.44 -0.97 -2.27
N THR A 31 14.80 0.20 -1.73
CA THR A 31 14.21 0.70 -0.48
C THR A 31 12.73 1.01 -0.64
N THR A 32 12.32 1.53 -1.80
CA THR A 32 10.89 1.75 -2.11
C THR A 32 10.12 0.43 -2.17
N PHE A 33 10.68 -0.59 -2.84
CA PHE A 33 10.10 -1.93 -2.86
C PHE A 33 9.91 -2.47 -1.44
N LEU A 34 10.97 -2.47 -0.63
CA LEU A 34 10.95 -3.01 0.72
C LEU A 34 9.97 -2.24 1.61
N ALA A 35 9.96 -0.91 1.55
CA ALA A 35 9.02 -0.10 2.32
C ALA A 35 7.56 -0.39 1.92
N ALA A 36 7.27 -0.46 0.61
CA ALA A 36 5.94 -0.77 0.12
C ALA A 36 5.50 -2.19 0.51
N PHE A 37 6.38 -3.18 0.30
CA PHE A 37 6.14 -4.59 0.64
C PHE A 37 5.97 -4.81 2.14
N LEU A 38 6.74 -4.09 2.98
CA LEU A 38 6.57 -4.13 4.43
C LEU A 38 5.26 -3.48 4.84
N LEU A 39 4.89 -2.33 4.27
CA LEU A 39 3.60 -1.70 4.55
C LEU A 39 2.43 -2.62 4.17
N SER A 40 2.51 -3.29 3.01
CA SER A 40 1.64 -4.40 2.63
C SER A 40 2.31 -5.30 1.58
N PRO A 41 2.34 -6.64 1.76
CA PRO A 41 1.60 -7.43 2.76
C PRO A 41 2.36 -7.75 4.06
N GLY A 42 3.59 -7.27 4.25
CA GLY A 42 4.48 -7.69 5.35
C GLY A 42 3.94 -7.46 6.77
N ILE A 43 3.68 -6.21 7.14
CA ILE A 43 3.12 -5.85 8.46
C ILE A 43 1.72 -6.47 8.65
N PRO A 44 0.80 -6.46 7.67
CA PRO A 44 -0.46 -7.21 7.78
C PRO A 44 -0.25 -8.69 8.14
N ALA A 45 0.73 -9.35 7.54
CA ALA A 45 1.08 -10.74 7.88
C ALA A 45 1.62 -10.87 9.31
N ALA A 46 2.48 -9.95 9.74
CA ALA A 46 2.98 -9.92 11.12
C ALA A 46 1.86 -9.64 12.15
N VAL A 47 0.95 -8.71 11.85
CA VAL A 47 -0.21 -8.39 12.70
C VAL A 47 -1.16 -9.59 12.78
N ALA A 48 -1.41 -10.29 11.67
CA ALA A 48 -2.22 -11.49 11.66
C ALA A 48 -1.58 -12.62 12.49
N LEU A 49 -0.27 -12.82 12.37
CA LEU A 49 0.45 -13.87 13.09
C LEU A 49 0.57 -13.58 14.59
N LEU A 50 1.01 -12.37 14.96
CA LEU A 50 1.33 -12.00 16.34
C LEU A 50 0.09 -11.56 17.12
N GLY A 51 -0.79 -10.78 16.48
CA GLY A 51 -2.02 -10.28 17.09
C GLY A 51 -3.13 -11.31 16.99
N GLU A 52 -3.52 -11.66 15.76
CA GLU A 52 -4.67 -12.53 15.49
C GLU A 52 -4.35 -14.03 15.57
N ARG A 53 -3.11 -14.40 15.94
CA ARG A 53 -2.63 -15.79 16.08
C ARG A 53 -3.00 -16.68 14.88
N ARG A 54 -3.00 -16.11 13.67
CA ARG A 54 -3.37 -16.83 12.45
C ARG A 54 -2.30 -16.69 11.37
N VAL A 55 -2.14 -17.77 10.61
CA VAL A 55 -1.30 -17.77 9.41
C VAL A 55 -2.15 -17.37 8.22
N LEU A 56 -1.71 -16.34 7.48
CA LEU A 56 -2.34 -15.94 6.23
C LEU A 56 -2.15 -17.05 5.19
N ARG A 57 -3.25 -17.69 4.78
CA ARG A 57 -3.22 -18.76 3.76
C ARG A 57 -3.76 -18.22 2.44
N PRO A 58 -3.04 -18.34 1.31
CA PRO A 58 -3.47 -17.78 0.02
C PRO A 58 -4.90 -18.11 -0.40
N ARG A 59 -5.39 -19.31 -0.07
CA ARG A 59 -6.77 -19.74 -0.38
C ARG A 59 -7.83 -18.97 0.42
N GLN A 60 -7.50 -18.58 1.65
CA GLN A 60 -8.39 -17.93 2.62
C GLN A 60 -8.28 -16.39 2.61
N GLU A 61 -7.20 -15.85 2.05
CA GLU A 61 -6.95 -14.40 1.98
C GLU A 61 -7.38 -13.77 0.66
N PHE A 62 -7.53 -12.44 0.69
CA PHE A 62 -7.77 -11.63 -0.49
C PHE A 62 -6.62 -11.75 -1.50
N ARG A 63 -6.96 -11.92 -2.79
CA ARG A 63 -5.98 -11.96 -3.88
C ARG A 63 -5.17 -10.66 -3.95
N ALA A 64 -5.80 -9.53 -3.63
CA ALA A 64 -5.16 -8.23 -3.53
C ALA A 64 -4.00 -8.27 -2.52
N LEU A 65 -4.22 -8.83 -1.33
CA LEU A 65 -3.16 -8.92 -0.32
C LEU A 65 -2.03 -9.88 -0.75
N VAL A 66 -2.39 -11.05 -1.29
CA VAL A 66 -1.41 -12.11 -1.59
C VAL A 66 -0.58 -11.81 -2.84
N TYR A 67 -1.20 -11.28 -3.88
CA TYR A 67 -0.57 -11.08 -5.19
C TYR A 67 -0.56 -9.60 -5.61
N GLY A 68 -1.65 -8.89 -5.33
CA GLY A 68 -1.77 -7.48 -5.72
C GLY A 68 -0.75 -6.59 -5.04
N ASP A 69 -0.60 -6.66 -3.72
CA ASP A 69 0.25 -5.77 -2.94
C ASP A 69 1.74 -5.96 -3.25
N PRO A 70 2.26 -7.20 -3.43
CA PRO A 70 3.60 -7.41 -3.99
C PRO A 70 3.78 -6.79 -5.39
N LEU A 71 2.77 -6.88 -6.27
CA LEU A 71 2.80 -6.24 -7.58
C LEU A 71 2.78 -4.71 -7.46
N LEU A 72 2.03 -4.16 -6.50
CA LEU A 72 2.00 -2.73 -6.23
C LEU A 72 3.36 -2.23 -5.70
N ALA A 73 4.03 -3.01 -4.83
CA ALA A 73 5.39 -2.73 -4.38
C ALA A 73 6.39 -2.74 -5.55
N LEU A 74 6.25 -3.71 -6.47
CA LEU A 74 7.04 -3.77 -7.70
C LEU A 74 6.78 -2.55 -8.61
N ALA A 75 5.52 -2.14 -8.76
CA ALA A 75 5.14 -0.96 -9.53
C ALA A 75 5.78 0.32 -8.97
N ALA A 76 5.78 0.46 -7.64
CA ALA A 76 6.42 1.58 -6.96
C ALA A 76 7.95 1.60 -7.20
N ALA A 77 8.61 0.45 -7.04
CA ALA A 77 10.04 0.31 -7.31
C ALA A 77 10.40 0.62 -8.76
N ALA A 78 9.61 0.09 -9.71
CA ALA A 78 9.75 0.39 -11.14
C ALA A 78 9.55 1.89 -11.42
N GLY A 79 8.57 2.52 -10.76
CA GLY A 79 8.34 3.96 -10.87
C GLY A 79 9.54 4.80 -10.44
N VAL A 80 10.19 4.44 -9.33
CA VAL A 80 11.43 5.09 -8.88
C VAL A 80 12.61 4.79 -9.82
N ALA A 81 12.72 3.56 -10.32
CA ALA A 81 13.78 3.18 -11.26
C ALA A 81 13.70 3.95 -12.59
N GLN A 82 12.48 4.31 -12.99
CA GLN A 82 12.20 5.03 -14.23
C GLN A 82 12.69 6.48 -14.22
N CYS A 83 12.65 7.18 -13.08
CA CYS A 83 12.99 8.60 -12.94
C CYS A 83 14.28 8.84 -12.14
N ARG A 84 15.40 8.32 -12.66
CA ARG A 84 16.74 8.19 -12.02
C ARG A 84 17.35 9.42 -11.32
N SER A 85 16.80 10.63 -11.42
CA SER A 85 17.35 11.79 -10.70
C SER A 85 16.38 12.95 -10.45
N VAL A 86 15.39 13.21 -11.31
CA VAL A 86 14.42 14.30 -11.08
C VAL A 86 13.01 13.86 -11.48
N PRO A 87 12.08 13.67 -10.52
CA PRO A 87 10.68 13.44 -10.85
C PRO A 87 10.06 14.67 -11.53
N PRO A 88 8.99 14.50 -12.32
CA PRO A 88 8.30 15.61 -13.00
C PRO A 88 7.84 16.70 -12.02
N THR A 89 7.76 17.96 -12.46
CA THR A 89 7.43 19.11 -11.58
C THR A 89 6.13 18.90 -10.80
N ALA A 90 5.09 18.37 -11.45
CA ALA A 90 3.80 18.06 -10.82
C ALA A 90 3.92 16.99 -9.71
N VAL A 91 4.81 16.00 -9.89
CA VAL A 91 5.05 15.00 -8.86
C VAL A 91 5.91 15.57 -7.74
N ARG A 92 6.84 16.48 -8.05
CA ARG A 92 7.61 17.19 -7.02
C ARG A 92 6.74 18.05 -6.13
N SER A 93 5.74 18.76 -6.65
CA SER A 93 4.81 19.50 -5.79
C SER A 93 3.95 18.54 -4.96
N TRP A 94 3.49 17.44 -5.56
CA TRP A 94 2.69 16.41 -4.89
C TRP A 94 3.41 15.74 -3.71
N VAL A 95 4.67 15.34 -3.89
CA VAL A 95 5.45 14.71 -2.82
C VAL A 95 5.94 15.74 -1.80
N ARG A 96 5.77 17.06 -2.07
CA ARG A 96 6.35 18.14 -1.26
C ARG A 96 5.41 18.78 -0.22
N GLY A 97 5.89 18.90 1.02
CA GLY A 97 5.31 19.77 2.05
C GLY A 97 3.84 19.47 2.37
N PRO A 98 2.97 20.49 2.43
CA PRO A 98 1.55 20.32 2.75
C PRO A 98 0.79 19.39 1.81
N LEU A 99 1.19 19.26 0.54
CA LEU A 99 0.50 18.41 -0.43
C LEU A 99 0.74 16.91 -0.17
N ALA A 100 1.91 16.53 0.32
CA ALA A 100 2.17 15.15 0.75
C ALA A 100 1.28 14.78 1.94
N VAL A 101 1.14 15.69 2.90
CA VAL A 101 0.25 15.53 4.05
C VAL A 101 -1.21 15.43 3.59
N ALA A 102 -1.64 16.30 2.67
CA ALA A 102 -2.98 16.27 2.10
C ALA A 102 -3.25 14.97 1.34
N ALA A 103 -2.27 14.44 0.59
CA ALA A 103 -2.39 13.16 -0.11
C ALA A 103 -2.55 11.99 0.87
N SER A 104 -1.70 11.90 1.90
CA SER A 104 -1.84 10.89 2.95
C SER A 104 -3.17 11.03 3.70
N ALA A 105 -3.59 12.26 4.01
CA ALA A 105 -4.88 12.52 4.64
C ALA A 105 -6.06 12.14 3.74
N GLY A 106 -5.96 12.34 2.42
CA GLY A 106 -6.95 11.92 1.44
C GLY A 106 -7.11 10.40 1.42
N TRP A 107 -6.00 9.67 1.42
CA TRP A 107 -6.02 8.21 1.52
C TRP A 107 -6.56 7.72 2.87
N LEU A 108 -6.22 8.37 3.97
CA LEU A 108 -6.83 8.09 5.28
C LEU A 108 -8.35 8.32 5.23
N GLY A 109 -8.80 9.44 4.67
CA GLY A 109 -10.21 9.76 4.50
C GLY A 109 -10.94 8.70 3.67
N PHE A 110 -10.32 8.24 2.57
CA PHE A 110 -10.81 7.12 1.78
C PHE A 110 -10.94 5.84 2.62
N GLY A 111 -9.92 5.50 3.41
CA GLY A 111 -9.95 4.36 4.30
C GLY A 111 -11.10 4.42 5.30
N LEU A 112 -11.22 5.54 6.03
CA LEU A 112 -12.30 5.76 7.00
C LEU A 112 -13.69 5.70 6.34
N TRP A 113 -13.82 6.27 5.14
CA TRP A 113 -15.05 6.17 4.35
C TRP A 113 -15.38 4.73 3.98
N GLN A 114 -14.41 3.97 3.45
CA GLN A 114 -14.59 2.57 3.09
C GLN A 114 -14.95 1.73 4.32
N TRP A 115 -14.23 1.92 5.43
CA TRP A 115 -14.49 1.25 6.69
C TRP A 115 -15.95 1.47 7.15
N ARG A 116 -16.40 2.73 7.17
CA ARG A 116 -17.77 3.08 7.52
C ARG A 116 -18.78 2.47 6.55
N ALA A 117 -18.50 2.47 5.25
CA ALA A 117 -19.37 1.90 4.24
C ALA A 117 -19.55 0.39 4.41
N GLU A 118 -18.47 -0.36 4.64
CA GLU A 118 -18.52 -1.82 4.79
C GLU A 118 -19.25 -2.26 6.08
N VAL A 119 -19.15 -1.48 7.16
CA VAL A 119 -19.92 -1.75 8.39
C VAL A 119 -21.39 -1.45 8.17
N ARG A 120 -21.71 -0.33 7.52
CA ARG A 120 -23.10 0.06 7.24
C ARG A 120 -23.81 -0.89 6.28
N SER A 121 -23.08 -1.45 5.33
CA SER A 121 -23.64 -2.43 4.39
C SER A 121 -23.75 -3.84 4.98
N GLY A 122 -23.34 -4.07 6.23
CA GLY A 122 -23.35 -5.40 6.85
C GLY A 122 -22.28 -6.36 6.31
N ARG A 123 -21.32 -5.87 5.50
CA ARG A 123 -20.22 -6.68 4.99
C ARG A 123 -19.28 -7.13 6.12
N PHE A 124 -19.04 -6.24 7.08
CA PHE A 124 -18.35 -6.52 8.34
C PHE A 124 -19.21 -6.05 9.53
N ASN A 125 -19.19 -6.81 10.63
CA ASN A 125 -19.73 -6.30 11.89
C ASN A 125 -18.67 -5.46 12.64
N ARG A 126 -19.05 -4.82 13.75
CA ARG A 126 -18.14 -3.97 14.54
C ARG A 126 -16.89 -4.72 15.04
N ALA A 127 -17.05 -5.97 15.46
CA ALA A 127 -15.94 -6.77 15.98
C ALA A 127 -14.89 -7.06 14.89
N GLN A 128 -15.32 -7.34 13.66
CA GLN A 128 -14.42 -7.48 12.51
C GLN A 128 -13.84 -6.13 12.06
N ALA A 129 -14.63 -5.05 12.13
CA ALA A 129 -14.18 -3.71 11.83
C ALA A 129 -13.01 -3.29 12.74
N LEU A 130 -13.04 -3.73 14.00
CA LEU A 130 -12.01 -3.48 14.99
C LEU A 130 -10.94 -4.58 15.06
N ALA A 131 -10.87 -5.51 14.10
CA ALA A 131 -9.80 -6.50 14.08
C ALA A 131 -8.43 -5.81 13.85
N PRO A 132 -7.33 -6.27 14.47
CA PRO A 132 -6.01 -5.66 14.31
C PRO A 132 -5.58 -5.45 12.85
N THR A 133 -5.80 -6.45 11.99
CA THR A 133 -5.49 -6.34 10.56
C THR A 133 -6.36 -5.31 9.85
N LYS A 134 -7.63 -5.15 10.25
CA LYS A 134 -8.53 -4.15 9.68
C LYS A 134 -8.09 -2.74 10.07
N ILE A 135 -7.81 -2.51 11.35
CA ILE A 135 -7.34 -1.22 11.85
C ILE A 135 -6.04 -0.83 11.14
N TYR A 136 -5.07 -1.73 11.07
CA TYR A 136 -3.80 -1.45 10.41
C TYR A 136 -3.96 -1.17 8.90
N HIS A 137 -4.82 -1.92 8.21
CA HIS A 137 -5.11 -1.64 6.80
C HIS A 137 -5.67 -0.24 6.59
N GLN A 138 -6.57 0.18 7.49
CA GLN A 138 -7.25 1.46 7.38
C GLN A 138 -6.37 2.66 7.77
N LEU A 139 -5.62 2.52 8.87
CA LEU A 139 -4.86 3.63 9.47
C LEU A 139 -3.38 3.65 9.08
N GLY A 140 -2.83 2.50 8.69
CA GLY A 140 -1.44 2.36 8.26
C GLY A 140 -1.32 2.25 6.75
N VAL A 141 -1.93 1.22 6.16
CA VAL A 141 -1.75 0.91 4.73
C VAL A 141 -2.26 2.05 3.85
N TYR A 142 -3.52 2.48 3.97
CA TYR A 142 -4.03 3.53 3.09
C TYR A 142 -3.20 4.83 3.11
N PRO A 143 -2.97 5.52 4.25
CA PRO A 143 -2.24 6.79 4.23
C PRO A 143 -0.77 6.66 3.83
N LEU A 144 -0.09 5.57 4.23
CA LEU A 144 1.35 5.42 4.00
C LEU A 144 1.64 4.79 2.64
N LEU A 145 1.04 3.63 2.35
CA LEU A 145 1.23 2.94 1.08
C LEU A 145 0.55 3.69 -0.06
N GLY A 146 -0.65 4.24 0.16
CA GLY A 146 -1.36 5.03 -0.85
C GLY A 146 -0.55 6.24 -1.30
N TYR A 147 0.07 6.96 -0.35
CA TYR A 147 1.01 8.03 -0.68
C TYR A 147 2.27 7.51 -1.39
N LEU A 148 2.94 6.52 -0.81
CA LEU A 148 4.23 6.02 -1.31
C LEU A 148 4.10 5.43 -2.72
N ALA A 149 3.21 4.45 -2.89
CA ALA A 149 2.98 3.78 -4.15
C ALA A 149 2.36 4.73 -5.19
N GLY A 150 1.38 5.55 -4.79
CA GLY A 150 0.75 6.52 -5.68
C GLY A 150 1.76 7.53 -6.25
N SER A 151 2.63 8.06 -5.40
CA SER A 151 3.66 9.01 -5.81
C SER A 151 4.70 8.37 -6.74
N ALA A 152 5.15 7.15 -6.42
CA ALA A 152 6.13 6.42 -7.22
C ALA A 152 5.58 6.04 -8.60
N VAL A 153 4.35 5.51 -8.64
CA VAL A 153 3.66 5.15 -9.89
C VAL A 153 3.44 6.38 -10.75
N LEU A 154 2.92 7.46 -10.17
CA LEU A 154 2.69 8.71 -10.92
C LEU A 154 4.00 9.28 -11.47
N ALA A 155 5.08 9.28 -10.67
CA ALA A 155 6.42 9.66 -11.14
C ALA A 155 6.85 8.84 -12.35
N GLY A 156 6.79 7.51 -12.25
CA GLY A 156 7.25 6.62 -13.31
C GLY A 156 6.45 6.74 -14.60
N LEU A 157 5.12 6.86 -14.49
CA LEU A 157 4.24 6.99 -15.65
C LEU A 157 4.40 8.34 -16.36
N THR A 158 4.64 9.41 -15.60
CA THR A 158 4.71 10.79 -16.14
C THR A 158 6.14 11.30 -16.37
N CYS A 159 7.14 10.43 -16.24
CA CYS A 159 8.55 10.78 -16.43
C CYS A 159 8.80 11.30 -17.87
N PRO A 160 9.30 12.53 -18.07
CA PRO A 160 9.59 13.06 -19.41
C PRO A 160 10.68 12.28 -20.14
N GLN A 161 11.66 11.77 -19.38
CA GLN A 161 12.80 11.00 -19.90
C GLN A 161 12.84 9.64 -19.18
N PRO A 162 11.93 8.72 -19.54
CA PRO A 162 11.82 7.43 -18.89
C PRO A 162 13.05 6.56 -19.17
N ARG A 163 13.75 6.12 -18.13
CA ARG A 163 14.95 5.27 -18.26
C ARG A 163 14.69 4.00 -19.07
N HIS A 164 13.56 3.33 -18.83
CA HIS A 164 13.18 2.09 -19.50
C HIS A 164 12.09 2.29 -20.56
N GLY A 165 11.88 3.53 -21.01
CA GLY A 165 10.91 3.85 -22.06
C GLY A 165 9.49 3.35 -21.76
N ARG A 166 8.77 3.01 -22.83
CA ARG A 166 7.40 2.46 -22.77
C ARG A 166 7.33 1.11 -22.06
N ALA A 167 8.39 0.30 -22.13
CA ALA A 167 8.41 -1.01 -21.47
C ALA A 167 8.30 -0.86 -19.94
N GLY A 168 9.02 0.10 -19.34
CA GLY A 168 8.90 0.41 -17.92
C GLY A 168 7.51 0.92 -17.54
N GLN A 169 6.91 1.78 -18.36
CA GLN A 169 5.54 2.26 -18.15
C GLN A 169 4.50 1.12 -18.26
N ALA A 170 4.67 0.24 -19.25
CA ALA A 170 3.81 -0.94 -19.43
C ALA A 170 3.89 -1.89 -18.24
N LEU A 171 5.09 -2.11 -17.69
CA LEU A 171 5.27 -2.90 -16.47
C LEU A 171 4.52 -2.27 -15.28
N ILE A 172 4.68 -0.97 -15.04
CA ILE A 172 3.97 -0.25 -13.98
C ILE A 172 2.46 -0.39 -14.16
N ALA A 173 1.96 -0.13 -15.38
CA ALA A 173 0.54 -0.21 -15.70
C ALA A 173 -0.01 -1.64 -15.53
N ALA A 174 0.75 -2.67 -15.95
CA ALA A 174 0.36 -4.06 -15.77
C ALA A 174 0.28 -4.44 -14.29
N CYS A 175 1.28 -4.09 -13.48
CA CYS A 175 1.28 -4.35 -12.04
C CYS A 175 0.11 -3.66 -11.32
N VAL A 176 -0.13 -2.37 -11.59
CA VAL A 176 -1.25 -1.62 -11.01
C VAL A 176 -2.60 -2.17 -11.50
N GLY A 177 -2.70 -2.51 -12.79
CA GLY A 177 -3.88 -3.11 -13.37
C GLY A 177 -4.21 -4.47 -12.76
N SER A 178 -3.21 -5.33 -12.55
CA SER A 178 -3.37 -6.61 -11.86
C SER A 178 -3.78 -6.43 -10.39
N TRP A 179 -3.20 -5.46 -9.67
CA TRP A 179 -3.62 -5.11 -8.31
C TRP A 179 -5.10 -4.65 -8.27
N ALA A 180 -5.50 -3.79 -9.21
CA ALA A 180 -6.89 -3.32 -9.32
C ALA A 180 -7.85 -4.47 -9.65
N ALA A 181 -7.48 -5.34 -10.60
CA ALA A 181 -8.27 -6.52 -10.96
C ALA A 181 -8.44 -7.48 -9.76
N ALA A 182 -7.38 -7.70 -8.99
CA ALA A 182 -7.44 -8.52 -7.78
C ALA A 182 -8.44 -7.94 -6.75
N ASN A 183 -8.41 -6.62 -6.54
CA ASN A 183 -9.38 -5.93 -5.67
C ASN A 183 -10.83 -6.07 -6.18
N VAL A 184 -11.07 -5.98 -7.49
CA VAL A 184 -12.41 -6.20 -8.07
C VAL A 184 -12.88 -7.64 -7.84
N VAL A 185 -11.99 -8.62 -8.02
CA VAL A 185 -12.31 -10.04 -7.75
C VAL A 185 -12.67 -10.24 -6.28
N ASP A 186 -11.88 -9.70 -5.36
CA ASP A 186 -12.10 -9.81 -3.92
C ASP A 186 -13.38 -9.08 -3.44
N ARG A 187 -13.80 -8.03 -4.16
CA ARG A 187 -15.09 -7.39 -3.88
C ARG A 187 -16.28 -8.29 -4.23
N ARG A 188 -16.13 -9.13 -5.27
CA ARG A 188 -17.15 -10.08 -5.76
C ARG A 188 -17.12 -11.43 -5.04
N HIS A 189 -15.99 -11.82 -4.47
CA HIS A 189 -15.81 -13.08 -3.74
C HIS A 189 -15.51 -12.79 -2.28
N LEU A 190 -16.58 -12.75 -1.48
CA LEU A 190 -16.46 -12.47 -0.05
C LEU A 190 -15.60 -13.53 0.63
N LYS A 191 -14.75 -13.05 1.53
CA LYS A 191 -13.91 -13.86 2.41
C LYS A 191 -13.99 -13.28 3.81
N LEU A 192 -13.68 -14.11 4.81
CA LEU A 192 -13.63 -13.67 6.20
C LEU A 192 -12.76 -12.41 6.35
N GLY A 193 -11.52 -12.46 5.84
CA GLY A 193 -10.56 -11.36 5.79
C GLY A 193 -10.02 -10.91 7.15
N HIS A 194 -10.93 -10.61 8.08
CA HIS A 194 -10.67 -10.02 9.38
C HIS A 194 -11.52 -10.76 10.43
N PRO A 195 -10.93 -11.71 11.18
CA PRO A 195 -11.65 -12.40 12.25
C PRO A 195 -11.95 -11.45 13.41
N PRO A 196 -13.07 -11.62 14.14
CA PRO A 196 -13.34 -10.88 15.37
C PRO A 196 -12.19 -11.04 16.39
N TYR A 197 -11.88 -9.95 17.10
CA TYR A 197 -10.78 -9.88 18.08
C TYR A 197 -11.29 -9.41 19.45
N ASP A 198 -10.89 -10.10 20.51
CA ASP A 198 -11.19 -9.74 21.88
C ASP A 198 -10.11 -8.80 22.43
N TRP A 199 -10.41 -7.50 22.44
CA TRP A 199 -9.52 -6.45 22.94
C TRP A 199 -9.34 -6.45 24.45
N HIS A 200 -10.27 -7.03 25.22
CA HIS A 200 -10.12 -7.13 26.68
C HIS A 200 -9.06 -8.18 27.05
N ARG A 201 -8.97 -9.26 26.26
CA ARG A 201 -8.03 -10.36 26.48
C ARG A 201 -6.83 -10.33 25.53
N LEU A 202 -6.76 -9.35 24.63
CA LEU A 202 -5.73 -9.21 23.59
C LEU A 202 -5.50 -10.54 22.84
N ARG A 203 -6.59 -11.17 22.41
CA ARG A 203 -6.56 -12.47 21.70
C ARG A 203 -7.68 -12.58 20.67
N PRO A 204 -7.60 -13.52 19.73
CA PRO A 204 -8.71 -13.81 18.82
C PRO A 204 -9.98 -14.15 19.59
N ALA A 205 -11.13 -13.68 19.11
CA ALA A 205 -12.39 -14.03 19.73
C ALA A 205 -12.69 -15.52 19.54
N ASP A 206 -13.18 -16.16 20.59
CA ASP A 206 -13.52 -17.58 20.58
C ASP A 206 -14.69 -17.85 19.61
N ARG A 207 -14.68 -19.03 18.99
CA ARG A 207 -15.78 -19.52 18.14
C ARG A 207 -16.85 -20.20 19.00
N PRO A 208 -18.10 -20.30 18.53
CA PRO A 208 -18.61 -19.80 17.24
C PRO A 208 -18.79 -18.28 17.22
N TRP A 209 -18.53 -17.66 16.07
CA TRP A 209 -18.80 -16.24 15.88
C TRP A 209 -20.25 -16.00 15.47
N PRO A 210 -20.87 -14.89 15.91
CA PRO A 210 -22.21 -14.50 15.46
C PRO A 210 -22.27 -14.31 13.93
N LEU A 211 -23.32 -14.81 13.27
CA LEU A 211 -23.49 -14.75 11.81
C LEU A 211 -24.05 -13.41 11.30
N GLU A 212 -23.74 -12.32 12.01
CA GLU A 212 -24.34 -11.00 11.82
C GLU A 212 -23.88 -10.32 10.52
N SER A 213 -22.69 -10.65 10.01
CA SER A 213 -22.14 -10.08 8.78
C SER A 213 -22.09 -11.08 7.63
N GLU A 214 -22.06 -10.57 6.40
CA GLU A 214 -21.96 -11.41 5.20
C GLU A 214 -20.68 -12.27 5.20
N THR A 215 -19.57 -11.70 5.66
CA THR A 215 -18.28 -12.38 5.70
C THR A 215 -18.22 -13.47 6.76
N LEU A 216 -18.91 -13.32 7.89
CA LEU A 216 -19.05 -14.36 8.91
C LEU A 216 -19.97 -15.48 8.45
N ARG A 217 -21.09 -15.16 7.78
CA ARG A 217 -21.96 -16.16 7.12
C ARG A 217 -21.19 -16.99 6.11
N CYS A 218 -20.46 -16.33 5.21
CA CYS A 218 -19.66 -17.00 4.19
C CYS A 218 -18.59 -17.92 4.80
N ALA A 219 -17.94 -17.50 5.90
CA ALA A 219 -16.94 -18.29 6.60
C ALA A 219 -17.51 -19.48 7.38
N ALA A 220 -18.81 -19.49 7.68
CA ALA A 220 -19.47 -20.61 8.33
C ALA A 220 -19.94 -21.69 7.34
N THR A 221 -20.12 -21.32 6.07
CA THR A 221 -20.62 -22.20 5.00
C THR A 221 -19.54 -22.84 4.13
N GLY A 222 -18.28 -22.44 4.28
CA GLY A 222 -17.15 -22.91 3.45
C GLY A 222 -16.00 -23.45 4.28
#